data_AF-A0A2W4W3L0-F1
#
_entry.id   AF-A0A2W4W3L0-F1
#
_cell.length_a   1.000
_cell.length_b   1.000
_cell.length_c   1.000
_cell.angle_alpha   90.00
_cell.angle_beta   90.00
_cell.angle_gamma   90.00
#
_symmetry.space_group_name_H-M   'P 1'
#
loop_
_entity.id
_entity.type
_entity.pdbx_description
1 polymer ?
#
loop_
_entity_poly.entity_id
_entity_poly.type
_entity_poly.pdbx_seq_one_letter_code
_entity_poly.pdbx_strand_id
1 'polypeptide(L)' 'STRTEKGLEVHCWLDGKTYKTGRKVTEGEMSSVRLKRNAFHGDWNYEIQPHKESTIR' A
#
# COMPACT_ATOMS: atom_id res chain seq x y z
N SER A 1 2.10 -16.87 19.84
CA SER A 1 1.13 -16.94 18.73
C SER A 1 -0.18 -16.35 19.23
N THR A 2 -0.86 -15.56 18.40
CA THR A 2 -2.22 -15.07 18.72
C THR A 2 -3.19 -15.81 17.82
N ARG A 3 -4.29 -16.30 18.38
CA ARG A 3 -5.28 -17.08 17.63
C ARG A 3 -6.64 -16.41 17.76
N THR A 4 -7.38 -16.33 16.66
CA THR A 4 -8.78 -15.88 16.70
C THR A 4 -9.67 -16.96 17.29
N GLU A 5 -10.86 -16.60 17.77
CA GLU A 5 -11.87 -17.57 18.25
C GLU A 5 -12.26 -18.60 17.19
N LYS A 6 -12.18 -18.22 15.91
CA LYS A 6 -12.43 -19.09 14.75
C LYS A 6 -11.22 -19.94 14.33
N GLY A 7 -10.13 -19.91 15.11
CA GLY A 7 -9.00 -20.81 14.96
C GLY A 7 -7.89 -20.37 14.01
N LEU A 8 -7.97 -19.18 13.39
CA LEU A 8 -6.87 -18.63 12.58
C LEU A 8 -5.69 -18.24 13.47
N GLU A 9 -4.49 -18.71 13.11
CA GLU A 9 -3.24 -18.39 13.79
C GLU A 9 -2.55 -17.21 13.11
N VAL A 10 -2.14 -16.24 13.93
CA VAL A 10 -1.37 -15.08 13.51
C VAL A 10 0.05 -15.21 14.04
N HIS A 11 0.99 -15.05 13.14
CA HIS A 11 2.41 -15.04 13.43
C HIS A 11 2.98 -13.66 13.16
N CYS A 12 3.93 -13.24 14.00
CA CYS A 12 4.65 -11.98 13.85
C CYS A 12 6.15 -12.23 13.99
N TRP A 13 6.92 -11.51 13.19
CA TRP A 13 8.38 -11.57 13.21
C TRP A 13 8.94 -10.18 12.97
N LEU A 14 10.15 -9.96 13.45
CA LEU A 14 10.91 -8.76 13.12
C LEU A 14 11.41 -8.86 11.68
N ASP A 15 11.16 -7.84 10.86
CA ASP A 15 11.84 -7.70 9.58
C ASP A 15 13.24 -7.11 9.81
N GLY A 16 14.25 -7.97 9.76
CA GLY A 16 15.66 -7.59 9.94
C GLY A 16 16.32 -6.96 8.71
N LYS A 17 15.58 -6.72 7.62
CA LYS A 17 16.13 -6.09 6.41
C LYS A 17 16.52 -4.64 6.67
N THR A 18 17.60 -4.22 6.05
CA THR A 18 18.00 -2.80 6.05
C THR A 18 17.33 -2.08 4.89
N TYR A 19 16.52 -1.07 5.21
CA TYR A 19 15.87 -0.21 4.23
C TYR A 19 16.51 1.17 4.23
N LYS A 20 16.72 1.73 3.04
CA LYS A 20 17.18 3.12 2.93
C LYS A 20 16.10 4.06 3.46
N THR A 21 16.51 5.06 4.23
CA THR A 21 15.61 6.06 4.76
C THR A 21 15.25 7.09 3.68
N GLY A 22 13.97 7.10 3.32
CA GLY A 22 13.39 8.10 2.45
C GLY A 22 13.77 7.99 0.97
N ARG A 23 12.84 8.44 0.12
CA ARG A 23 13.08 8.76 -1.30
C ARG A 23 12.34 10.06 -1.57
N LYS A 24 13.03 11.07 -2.08
CA LYS A 24 12.35 12.29 -2.54
C LYS A 24 11.60 11.95 -3.81
N VAL A 25 10.29 12.13 -3.79
CA VAL A 25 9.41 11.98 -4.95
C VAL A 25 9.05 13.39 -5.40
N THR A 26 9.17 13.64 -6.70
CA THR A 26 8.78 14.92 -7.30
C THR A 26 7.26 15.05 -7.31
N GLU A 27 6.78 16.29 -7.40
CA GLU A 27 5.35 16.55 -7.54
C GLU A 27 4.77 15.90 -8.81
N GLY A 28 5.55 15.91 -9.91
CA GLY A 28 5.20 15.23 -11.16
C GLY A 28 5.01 13.72 -10.96
N GLU A 29 5.97 13.05 -10.31
CA GLU A 29 5.85 11.62 -9.99
C GLU A 29 4.63 11.32 -9.11
N MET A 30 4.38 12.12 -8.05
CA MET A 30 3.19 11.92 -7.22
C MET A 30 1.88 12.17 -7.97
N SER A 31 1.83 13.19 -8.82
CA SER A 31 0.63 13.51 -9.63
C SER A 31 0.30 12.42 -10.66
N SER A 32 1.31 11.64 -11.09
CA SER A 32 1.11 10.53 -12.02
C SER A 32 0.37 9.34 -11.38
N VAL A 33 0.36 9.25 -10.06
CA VAL A 33 -0.34 8.19 -9.32
C VAL A 33 -1.84 8.40 -9.47
N ARG A 34 -2.54 7.40 -10.01
CA ARG A 34 -4.00 7.43 -10.19
C ARG A 34 -4.73 7.13 -8.89
N LEU A 35 -4.59 8.02 -7.92
CA LEU A 35 -5.19 7.92 -6.59
C LEU A 35 -6.66 8.34 -6.62
N LYS A 36 -7.55 7.45 -6.21
CA LYS A 36 -8.95 7.76 -5.94
C LYS A 36 -9.18 7.70 -4.43
N ARG A 37 -9.42 8.86 -3.82
CA ARG A 37 -9.68 8.97 -2.38
C ARG A 37 -11.11 8.56 -2.06
N ASN A 38 -11.29 7.84 -0.94
CA ASN A 38 -12.62 7.51 -0.45
C ASN A 38 -13.29 8.76 0.16
N ALA A 39 -14.63 8.81 0.13
CA ALA A 39 -15.39 9.86 0.80
C ALA A 39 -15.24 9.79 2.33
N PHE A 40 -15.07 8.59 2.89
CA PHE A 40 -14.79 8.36 4.30
C PHE A 40 -13.28 8.23 4.55
N HIS A 41 -12.69 9.25 5.19
CA HIS A 41 -11.25 9.35 5.47
C HIS A 41 -10.36 9.09 4.26
N GLY A 42 -10.57 9.83 3.16
CA GLY A 42 -9.80 9.69 1.91
C GLY A 42 -8.30 9.99 2.01
N ASP A 43 -7.86 10.53 3.14
CA ASP A 43 -6.47 10.70 3.53
C ASP A 43 -5.81 9.36 3.89
N TRP A 44 -6.56 8.44 4.49
CA TRP A 44 -6.12 7.08 4.83
C TRP A 44 -6.64 6.02 3.85
N ASN A 45 -7.91 6.15 3.45
CA ASN A 45 -8.63 5.19 2.63
C ASN A 45 -8.62 5.64 1.17
N TYR A 46 -7.80 5.00 0.35
CA TYR A 46 -7.69 5.33 -1.07
C TYR A 46 -7.46 4.09 -1.93
N GLU A 47 -7.78 4.22 -3.20
CA GLU A 47 -7.54 3.22 -4.25
C GLU A 47 -6.46 3.74 -5.21
N ILE A 48 -5.53 2.88 -5.62
CA ILE A 48 -4.61 3.18 -6.73
C ILE A 48 -5.13 2.45 -7.97
N GLN A 49 -5.59 3.20 -8.97
CA GLN A 49 -6.18 2.62 -10.17
C GLN A 49 -5.11 2.21 -11.20
N PRO A 50 -5.30 1.10 -11.95
CA PRO A 50 -4.36 0.69 -12.98
C PRO A 50 -4.33 1.68 -14.14
N HIS A 51 -3.17 1.86 -14.77
CA HIS A 51 -3.07 2.59 -16.05
C HIS A 51 -3.78 1.80 -17.15
N LYS A 52 -4.39 2.50 -18.12
CA LYS A 52 -5.21 1.87 -19.17
C LYS A 52 -4.41 0.96 -20.13
N GLU A 53 -3.08 0.95 -20.03
CA GLU A 53 -2.18 0.17 -20.88
C GLU A 53 -1.51 -1.00 -20.13
N SER A 54 -2.28 -1.73 -19.33
CA SER A 54 -1.86 -3.07 -18.89
C SER A 54 -2.21 -4.09 -19.99
N THR A 55 -1.58 -3.97 -21.16
CA THR A 55 -1.47 -5.13 -22.04
C THR A 55 -0.54 -6.11 -21.33
N ILE A 56 -1.11 -7.14 -20.73
CA ILE A 56 -0.35 -8.27 -20.19
C ILE A 56 0.47 -8.82 -21.36
N ARG A 57 1.80 -8.72 -21.29
CA ARG A 57 2.71 -9.51 -22.12
C ARG A 57 3.12 -10.74 -21.33
#